data_AF-A0A7V9V9K7-F1
#
_entry.id   AF-A0A7V9V9K7-F1
#
_cell.length_a   1.000
_cell.length_b   1.000
_cell.length_c   1.000
_cell.angle_alpha   90.00
_cell.angle_beta   90.00
_cell.angle_gamma   90.00
#
_symmetry.space_group_name_H-M   'P 1'
#
loop_
_entity.id
_entity.type
_entity.pdbx_description
1 polymer ?
#
loop_
_entity_poly.entity_id
_entity_poly.type
_entity_poly.pdbx_seq_one_letter_code
_entity_poly.pdbx_strand_id
1 'polypeptide(L)'
;MPDDDAVDTSGSTRPTWDSAPATGWGGGLTSSTNAEQPDYSTTTARNPHVVLASTEGRGFASLRRPATRRRERRALGRALRQQIPRSTLGRWSAPAERLDPVQQVIAIHQGRLDWLIPIRVGRMIASPYGFLRGTAAIMATDFASLPATGITPVICGDAHLGNFGFYASPERELVLDLNDFDEAHPGAWEWDLRRLTTSIWVAGRHNGASESSCEQAVARCVEAYREQLADLAEQPLLARSYQRRGMNRLRLTTTRKTLRKEIKHAAKRAKGRTSDRALPRLTESHDGTCRIIEDYPLISRPS
;
A
#
# COMPACT_ATOMS: atom_id res chain seq x y z
N MET A 1 4.48 0.23 -67.41
CA MET A 1 5.73 0.76 -67.98
C MET A 1 5.55 2.24 -68.24
N PRO A 2 6.48 3.12 -67.81
CA PRO A 2 7.63 2.93 -66.88
C PRO A 2 7.34 3.56 -65.49
N ASP A 3 7.91 3.11 -64.36
CA ASP A 3 9.33 3.17 -63.88
C ASP A 3 9.80 4.64 -63.67
N ASP A 4 10.57 5.05 -62.67
CA ASP A 4 11.12 4.52 -61.41
C ASP A 4 11.66 5.81 -60.71
N ASP A 5 11.75 5.85 -59.37
CA ASP A 5 12.89 6.49 -58.69
C ASP A 5 12.82 6.29 -57.16
N ALA A 6 13.87 5.63 -56.67
CA ALA A 6 14.17 5.25 -55.30
C ALA A 6 14.65 6.44 -54.44
N VAL A 7 14.56 6.33 -53.11
CA VAL A 7 15.66 6.24 -52.10
C VAL A 7 15.11 7.03 -50.88
N ASP A 8 15.13 6.64 -49.61
CA ASP A 8 16.24 6.17 -48.77
C ASP A 8 15.71 5.43 -47.52
N THR A 9 16.38 4.35 -47.15
CA THR A 9 16.23 3.63 -45.88
C THR A 9 17.50 3.79 -45.07
N SER A 10 17.46 4.66 -44.06
CA SER A 10 18.39 4.67 -42.93
C SER A 10 17.52 4.69 -41.66
N GLY A 11 17.60 3.74 -40.73
CA GLY A 11 18.78 3.26 -40.02
C GLY A 11 18.51 3.50 -38.53
N SER A 12 17.70 2.65 -37.90
CA SER A 12 17.49 2.68 -36.44
C SER A 12 17.85 1.30 -35.88
N THR A 13 19.07 1.23 -35.39
CA THR A 13 19.70 0.08 -34.75
C THR A 13 19.03 -0.21 -33.41
N ARG A 14 18.49 -1.43 -33.28
CA ARG A 14 18.10 -2.02 -31.99
C ARG A 14 19.38 -2.37 -31.21
N PRO A 15 19.48 -2.04 -29.90
CA PRO A 15 20.59 -2.54 -29.10
C PRO A 15 20.35 -4.03 -28.80
N THR A 16 21.27 -4.87 -29.27
CA THR A 16 21.44 -6.27 -28.91
C THR A 16 22.12 -6.34 -27.54
N TRP A 17 21.48 -6.99 -26.57
CA TRP A 17 22.10 -7.31 -25.28
C TRP A 17 22.86 -8.62 -25.40
N ASP A 18 24.09 -8.54 -25.87
CA ASP A 18 25.06 -9.62 -25.71
C ASP A 18 26.40 -9.04 -25.26
N SER A 19 27.01 -9.73 -24.30
CA SER A 19 28.40 -9.60 -23.82
C SER A 19 28.64 -8.71 -22.58
N ALA A 20 28.56 -9.31 -21.40
CA ALA A 20 29.53 -9.07 -20.31
C ALA A 20 29.62 -10.31 -19.39
N PRO A 21 30.83 -10.63 -18.88
CA PRO A 21 31.24 -12.01 -18.57
C PRO A 21 30.72 -12.56 -17.24
N ALA A 22 30.44 -13.85 -17.26
CA ALA A 22 30.22 -14.69 -16.08
C ALA A 22 31.52 -14.82 -15.27
N THR A 23 31.52 -14.30 -14.04
CA THR A 23 32.46 -14.73 -13.01
C THR A 23 31.72 -15.62 -12.02
N GLY A 24 32.11 -16.89 -12.04
CA GLY A 24 31.48 -17.96 -11.29
C GLY A 24 31.71 -17.87 -9.78
N TRP A 25 30.73 -18.34 -9.03
CA TRP A 25 30.90 -18.82 -7.67
C TRP A 25 30.40 -20.27 -7.64
N GLY A 26 31.30 -21.17 -8.02
CA GLY A 26 31.19 -22.59 -7.73
C GLY A 26 31.99 -22.90 -6.46
N GLY A 27 31.34 -23.49 -5.47
CA GLY A 27 31.96 -23.94 -4.23
C GLY A 27 31.02 -24.94 -3.55
N GLY A 28 31.37 -26.22 -3.65
CA GLY A 28 30.54 -27.36 -3.27
C GLY A 28 30.38 -27.62 -1.76
N LEU A 29 29.39 -28.48 -1.51
CA LEU A 29 28.96 -29.22 -0.31
C LEU A 29 29.95 -29.38 0.85
N THR A 30 29.42 -29.42 2.08
CA THR A 30 29.43 -30.63 2.96
C THR A 30 28.44 -30.51 4.12
N SER A 31 27.99 -31.67 4.61
CA SER A 31 26.99 -31.93 5.64
C SER A 31 27.59 -32.20 7.03
N SER A 32 26.72 -32.19 8.07
CA SER A 32 26.92 -32.53 9.49
C SER A 32 27.61 -31.42 10.33
N THR A 33 27.20 -31.05 11.55
CA THR A 33 26.78 -31.81 12.75
C THR A 33 26.01 -30.92 13.74
N ASN A 34 25.27 -31.57 14.66
CA ASN A 34 24.62 -31.02 15.87
C ASN A 34 25.40 -29.88 16.57
N ALA A 35 24.68 -28.82 16.96
CA ALA A 35 25.09 -27.90 18.01
C ALA A 35 23.85 -27.37 18.77
N GLU A 36 23.97 -27.34 20.09
CA GLU A 36 22.94 -27.18 21.11
C GLU A 36 22.15 -25.86 21.06
N GLN A 37 20.89 -25.91 21.52
CA GLN A 37 20.06 -24.73 21.76
C GLN A 37 20.59 -23.93 22.96
N PRO A 38 20.81 -22.60 22.85
CA PRO A 38 21.09 -21.79 24.02
C PRO A 38 19.81 -21.43 24.77
N ASP A 39 19.88 -21.63 26.09
CA ASP A 39 18.92 -21.18 27.10
C ASP A 39 18.92 -19.65 27.21
N TYR A 40 17.76 -19.03 26.96
CA TYR A 40 17.56 -17.58 27.02
C TYR A 40 16.84 -17.18 28.32
N SER A 41 17.42 -17.51 29.47
CA SER A 41 17.04 -16.89 30.75
C SER A 41 17.93 -15.69 31.06
N THR A 42 17.67 -14.54 30.42
CA THR A 42 18.09 -13.24 30.96
C THR A 42 17.14 -12.13 30.49
N THR A 43 16.20 -11.79 31.37
CA THR A 43 15.18 -10.76 31.17
C THR A 43 15.81 -9.37 31.28
N THR A 44 16.12 -8.75 30.14
CA THR A 44 16.18 -7.29 30.03
C THR A 44 14.75 -6.76 29.89
N ALA A 45 14.40 -5.79 30.72
CA ALA A 45 13.07 -5.18 30.79
C ALA A 45 12.71 -4.49 29.45
N ARG A 46 12.14 -5.26 28.52
CA ARG A 46 11.39 -4.72 27.39
C ARG A 46 10.13 -4.10 27.97
N ASN A 47 9.90 -2.81 27.69
CA ASN A 47 8.59 -2.20 27.89
C ASN A 47 7.55 -3.14 27.26
N PRO A 48 6.71 -3.83 28.05
CA PRO A 48 5.74 -4.75 27.47
C PRO A 48 4.83 -3.91 26.59
N HIS A 49 4.59 -4.36 25.36
CA HIS A 49 3.56 -3.78 24.51
C HIS A 49 2.30 -3.67 25.36
N VAL A 50 1.91 -2.45 25.73
CA VAL A 50 0.70 -2.21 26.50
C VAL A 50 -0.46 -2.39 25.52
N VAL A 51 -0.76 -3.64 25.20
CA VAL A 51 -2.01 -4.05 24.54
C VAL A 51 -3.07 -3.86 25.61
N LEU A 52 -3.60 -2.64 25.68
CA LEU A 52 -4.75 -2.37 26.52
C LEU A 52 -5.85 -3.27 26.01
N ALA A 53 -6.33 -4.15 26.90
CA ALA A 53 -7.36 -5.13 26.63
C ALA A 53 -8.32 -4.54 25.61
N SER A 54 -8.26 -5.08 24.39
CA SER A 54 -9.11 -4.69 23.27
C SER A 54 -10.48 -4.43 23.85
N THR A 55 -11.05 -3.24 23.63
CA THR A 55 -12.46 -2.95 23.93
C THR A 55 -13.25 -4.22 23.66
N GLU A 56 -13.81 -4.88 24.69
CA GLU A 56 -14.34 -6.23 24.51
C GLU A 56 -15.35 -6.24 23.36
N GLY A 57 -14.92 -6.71 22.19
CA GLY A 57 -15.72 -6.72 20.95
C GLY A 57 -16.91 -7.66 21.04
N ARG A 58 -17.04 -8.39 22.16
CA ARG A 58 -18.11 -9.34 22.46
C ARG A 58 -19.51 -8.73 22.35
N GLY A 59 -19.64 -7.43 22.63
CA GLY A 59 -20.91 -6.70 22.46
C GLY A 59 -21.28 -6.40 21.01
N PHE A 60 -20.33 -6.49 20.07
CA PHE A 60 -20.57 -6.38 18.63
C PHE A 60 -20.60 -7.74 17.92
N ALA A 61 -20.11 -8.80 18.58
CA ALA A 61 -20.15 -10.17 18.06
C ALA A 61 -21.52 -10.85 18.21
N SER A 62 -22.45 -10.28 18.99
CA SER A 62 -23.78 -10.86 19.21
C SER A 62 -24.85 -9.80 19.38
N LEU A 63 -25.97 -9.96 18.67
CA LEU A 63 -27.18 -9.14 18.86
C LEU A 63 -27.85 -9.36 20.23
N ARG A 64 -27.49 -10.43 20.94
CA ARG A 64 -28.02 -10.76 22.27
C ARG A 64 -27.31 -10.01 23.40
N ARG A 65 -26.21 -9.33 23.11
CA ARG A 65 -25.44 -8.57 24.09
C ARG A 65 -25.47 -7.09 23.71
N PRO A 66 -25.76 -6.19 24.65
CA PRO A 66 -25.67 -4.77 24.37
C PRO A 66 -24.21 -4.39 24.09
N ALA A 67 -23.99 -3.63 23.02
CA ALA A 67 -22.67 -3.04 22.76
C ALA A 67 -22.33 -1.97 23.81
N THR A 68 -21.04 -1.82 24.12
CA THR A 68 -20.52 -0.75 25.00
C THR A 68 -21.06 0.62 24.57
N ARG A 69 -21.52 1.46 25.49
CA ARG A 69 -22.17 2.73 25.12
C ARG A 69 -21.18 3.71 24.48
N ARG A 70 -21.67 4.61 23.61
CA ARG A 70 -20.83 5.65 22.97
C ARG A 70 -20.05 6.49 23.98
N ARG A 71 -20.68 6.89 25.08
CA ARG A 71 -20.05 7.67 26.16
C ARG A 71 -18.85 6.93 26.77
N GLU A 72 -19.01 5.64 27.06
CA GLU A 72 -17.96 4.78 27.62
C GLU A 72 -16.79 4.62 26.64
N ARG A 73 -17.08 4.36 25.35
CA ARG A 73 -16.02 4.28 24.31
C ARG A 73 -15.25 5.60 24.16
N ARG A 74 -15.94 6.75 24.22
CA ARG A 74 -15.29 8.07 24.23
C ARG A 74 -14.45 8.29 25.48
N ALA A 75 -14.92 7.85 26.65
CA ALA A 75 -14.17 7.95 27.90
C ALA A 75 -12.90 7.10 27.84
N LEU A 76 -12.99 5.87 27.33
CA LEU A 76 -11.84 5.01 27.08
C LEU A 76 -10.83 5.70 26.15
N GLY A 77 -11.26 6.19 24.99
CA GLY A 77 -10.38 6.91 24.06
C GLY A 77 -9.74 8.19 24.64
N ARG A 78 -10.34 8.80 25.67
CA ARG A 78 -9.70 9.89 26.44
C ARG A 78 -8.68 9.35 27.42
N ALA A 79 -8.98 8.28 28.15
CA ALA A 79 -8.07 7.64 29.09
C ALA A 79 -6.80 7.11 28.40
N LEU A 80 -6.92 6.58 27.18
CA LEU A 80 -5.79 6.13 26.36
C LEU A 80 -4.73 7.22 26.14
N ARG A 81 -5.12 8.51 26.15
CA ARG A 81 -4.18 9.62 25.96
C ARG A 81 -3.22 9.82 27.13
N GLN A 82 -3.59 9.34 28.32
CA GLN A 82 -2.72 9.38 29.49
C GLN A 82 -1.65 8.30 29.44
N GLN A 83 -1.97 7.16 28.80
CA GLN A 83 -1.04 6.05 28.63
C GLN A 83 -0.15 6.26 27.41
N ILE A 84 -0.74 6.78 26.32
CA ILE A 84 -0.05 7.04 25.06
C ILE A 84 -0.36 8.49 24.64
N PRO A 85 0.47 9.45 25.08
CA PRO A 85 0.32 10.83 24.66
C PRO A 85 0.45 10.94 23.14
N ARG A 86 -0.41 11.75 22.50
CA ARG A 86 -0.46 11.86 21.02
C ARG A 86 0.88 12.24 20.39
N SER A 87 1.68 13.05 21.09
CA SER A 87 3.01 13.46 20.64
C SER A 87 3.99 12.28 20.50
N THR A 88 3.77 11.18 21.22
CA THR A 88 4.60 9.97 21.12
C THR A 88 4.32 9.18 19.85
N LEU A 89 3.11 9.29 19.27
CA LEU A 89 2.71 8.51 18.09
C LEU A 89 3.45 8.92 16.81
N GLY A 90 4.00 10.15 16.78
CA GLY A 90 4.73 10.72 15.65
C GLY A 90 6.26 10.69 15.81
N ARG A 91 6.80 10.17 16.92
CA ARG A 91 8.25 10.03 17.11
C ARG A 91 8.69 8.66 16.63
N TRP A 92 9.64 8.62 15.72
CA TRP A 92 10.32 7.41 15.31
C TRP A 92 11.82 7.68 15.16
N SER A 93 12.62 6.71 15.59
CA SER A 93 14.06 6.65 15.39
C SER A 93 14.40 5.20 15.12
N ALA A 94 15.30 4.96 14.15
CA ALA A 94 15.75 3.60 13.85
C ALA A 94 16.35 2.95 15.11
N PRO A 95 15.83 1.79 15.57
CA PRO A 95 16.45 1.02 16.64
C PRO A 95 17.87 0.57 16.26
N ALA A 96 18.75 0.39 17.26
CA ALA A 96 20.11 -0.11 17.01
C ALA A 96 20.10 -1.50 16.35
N GLU A 97 19.14 -2.35 16.71
CA GLU A 97 18.95 -3.70 16.18
C GLU A 97 17.99 -3.74 14.98
N ARG A 98 17.73 -2.59 14.33
CA ARG A 98 16.84 -2.55 13.15
C ARG A 98 17.40 -3.45 12.06
N LEU A 99 16.58 -4.39 11.59
CA LEU A 99 16.92 -5.27 10.48
C LEU A 99 17.29 -4.46 9.24
N ASP A 100 18.37 -4.85 8.57
CA ASP A 100 18.78 -4.23 7.31
C ASP A 100 17.62 -4.26 6.29
N PRO A 101 17.15 -3.10 5.78
CA PRO A 101 16.09 -3.04 4.79
C PRO A 101 16.37 -3.89 3.56
N VAL A 102 17.64 -4.03 3.14
CA VAL A 102 17.99 -4.85 1.97
C VAL A 102 17.81 -6.34 2.29
N GLN A 103 18.29 -6.81 3.44
CA GLN A 103 18.01 -8.19 3.88
C GLN A 103 16.51 -8.47 4.01
N GLN A 104 15.72 -7.50 4.49
CA GLN A 104 14.27 -7.65 4.55
C GLN A 104 13.64 -7.81 3.16
N VAL A 105 14.07 -7.01 2.17
CA VAL A 105 13.62 -7.17 0.77
C VAL A 105 13.95 -8.56 0.23
N ILE A 106 15.19 -9.04 0.45
CA ILE A 106 15.64 -10.36 0.03
C ILE A 106 14.77 -11.45 0.67
N ALA A 107 14.51 -11.35 1.98
CA ALA A 107 13.65 -12.30 2.70
C ALA A 107 12.21 -12.32 2.15
N ILE A 108 11.64 -11.15 1.82
CA ILE A 108 10.29 -11.02 1.22
C ILE A 108 10.21 -11.70 -0.17
N HIS A 109 11.33 -11.98 -0.82
CA HIS A 109 11.36 -12.68 -2.10
C HIS A 109 11.33 -14.21 -1.98
N GLN A 110 11.50 -14.77 -0.78
CA GLN A 110 11.37 -16.22 -0.57
C GLN A 110 9.98 -16.71 -1.02
N GLY A 111 9.96 -17.76 -1.84
CA GLY A 111 8.73 -18.33 -2.41
C GLY A 111 8.13 -17.55 -3.58
N ARG A 112 8.77 -16.47 -4.05
CA ARG A 112 8.36 -15.77 -5.28
C ARG A 112 8.96 -16.42 -6.53
N LEU A 113 8.36 -16.14 -7.68
CA LEU A 113 8.89 -16.58 -8.97
C LEU A 113 10.17 -15.81 -9.30
N ASP A 114 11.30 -16.53 -9.43
CA ASP A 114 12.64 -15.95 -9.57
C ASP A 114 12.75 -14.95 -10.72
N TRP A 115 12.13 -15.26 -11.86
CA TRP A 115 12.16 -14.40 -13.04
C TRP A 115 11.33 -13.12 -12.94
N LEU A 116 10.44 -13.00 -11.94
CA LEU A 116 9.70 -11.76 -11.64
C LEU A 116 10.39 -10.87 -10.60
N ILE A 117 11.33 -11.42 -9.84
CA ILE A 117 12.07 -10.67 -8.81
C ILE A 117 12.80 -9.45 -9.42
N PRO A 118 13.57 -9.58 -10.52
CA PRO A 118 14.27 -8.41 -11.11
C PRO A 118 13.32 -7.29 -11.53
N ILE A 119 12.11 -7.61 -12.01
CA ILE A 119 11.11 -6.61 -12.40
C ILE A 119 10.56 -5.89 -11.16
N ARG A 120 10.26 -6.64 -10.09
CA ARG A 120 9.82 -6.05 -8.82
C ARG A 120 10.90 -5.11 -8.28
N VAL A 121 12.14 -5.57 -8.24
CA VAL A 121 13.29 -4.77 -7.77
C VAL A 121 13.46 -3.53 -8.65
N GLY A 122 13.44 -3.66 -9.98
CA GLY A 122 13.53 -2.55 -10.93
C GLY A 122 12.47 -1.47 -10.70
N ARG A 123 11.21 -1.87 -10.48
CA ARG A 123 10.12 -0.94 -10.14
C ARG A 123 10.31 -0.28 -8.77
N MET A 124 10.90 -1.00 -7.83
CA MET A 124 11.13 -0.54 -6.46
C MET A 124 12.28 0.47 -6.38
N ILE A 125 13.38 0.24 -7.10
CA ILE A 125 14.55 1.15 -7.09
C ILE A 125 14.36 2.40 -7.95
N ALA A 126 13.33 2.44 -8.79
CA ALA A 126 13.07 3.56 -9.69
C ALA A 126 12.80 4.90 -8.98
N SER A 127 12.33 4.87 -7.72
CA SER A 127 12.17 6.07 -6.90
C SER A 127 12.00 5.76 -5.41
N PRO A 128 12.22 6.73 -4.50
CA PRO A 128 11.91 6.56 -3.08
C PRO A 128 10.44 6.19 -2.83
N TYR A 129 9.52 6.72 -3.64
CA TYR A 129 8.11 6.36 -3.59
C TYR A 129 7.86 4.93 -4.09
N GLY A 130 8.59 4.50 -5.14
CA GLY A 130 8.66 3.12 -5.63
C GLY A 130 9.14 2.14 -4.56
N PHE A 131 10.13 2.54 -3.77
CA PHE A 131 10.63 1.76 -2.65
C PHE A 131 9.55 1.61 -1.57
N LEU A 132 8.95 2.72 -1.12
CA LEU A 132 7.91 2.73 -0.10
C LEU A 132 6.72 1.83 -0.44
N ARG A 133 6.20 1.93 -1.68
CA ARG A 133 5.08 1.08 -2.14
C ARG A 133 5.46 -0.40 -2.25
N GLY A 134 6.73 -0.71 -2.50
CA GLY A 134 7.22 -2.08 -2.67
C GLY A 134 7.56 -2.80 -1.36
N THR A 135 7.55 -2.09 -0.23
CA THR A 135 8.15 -2.55 1.04
C THR A 135 7.22 -2.36 2.24
N ALA A 136 5.95 -2.79 2.11
CA ALA A 136 4.98 -2.74 3.22
C ALA A 136 5.49 -3.37 4.52
N ALA A 137 6.06 -4.57 4.41
CA ALA A 137 6.61 -5.31 5.55
C ALA A 137 7.74 -4.57 6.29
N ILE A 138 8.59 -3.80 5.60
CA ILE A 138 9.67 -3.03 6.27
C ILE A 138 9.07 -1.99 7.21
N MET A 139 8.07 -1.25 6.74
CA MET A 139 7.39 -0.25 7.57
C MET A 139 6.57 -0.91 8.69
N ALA A 140 5.98 -2.07 8.46
CA ALA A 140 5.32 -2.83 9.51
C ALA A 140 6.31 -3.20 10.64
N THR A 141 7.50 -3.68 10.30
CA THR A 141 8.60 -3.92 11.27
C THR A 141 8.97 -2.65 12.02
N ASP A 142 9.11 -1.52 11.31
CA ASP A 142 9.44 -0.22 11.93
C ASP A 142 8.33 0.29 12.87
N PHE A 143 7.06 -0.01 12.56
CA PHE A 143 5.90 0.41 13.36
C PHE A 143 5.61 -0.52 14.53
N ALA A 144 6.04 -1.78 14.46
CA ALA A 144 5.83 -2.76 15.51
C ALA A 144 6.45 -2.30 16.84
N SER A 145 7.55 -1.56 16.82
CA SER A 145 8.21 -1.03 18.02
C SER A 145 7.64 0.30 18.53
N LEU A 146 6.69 0.92 17.81
CA LEU A 146 6.11 2.20 18.20
C LEU A 146 4.94 2.02 19.18
N PRO A 147 4.66 3.03 20.03
CA PRO A 147 3.46 3.03 20.86
C PRO A 147 2.19 2.85 20.00
N ALA A 148 1.28 2.00 20.48
CA ALA A 148 0.01 1.70 19.84
C ALA A 148 -1.11 1.68 20.88
N THR A 149 -2.26 2.27 20.58
CA THR A 149 -3.38 2.44 21.51
C THR A 149 -4.11 1.15 21.90
N GLY A 150 -3.75 0.02 21.29
CA GLY A 150 -4.44 -1.27 21.47
C GLY A 150 -5.78 -1.36 20.74
N ILE A 151 -6.13 -0.36 19.93
CA ILE A 151 -7.34 -0.38 19.09
C ILE A 151 -7.00 -1.09 17.79
N THR A 152 -7.48 -2.32 17.62
CA THR A 152 -7.09 -3.23 16.53
C THR A 152 -8.25 -3.59 15.59
N PRO A 153 -8.75 -2.66 14.75
CA PRO A 153 -9.70 -3.03 13.71
C PRO A 153 -9.02 -3.88 12.63
N VAL A 154 -9.79 -4.35 11.65
CA VAL A 154 -9.20 -4.81 10.39
C VAL A 154 -8.63 -3.58 9.67
N ILE A 155 -7.32 -3.59 9.46
CA ILE A 155 -6.58 -2.56 8.71
C ILE A 155 -6.30 -3.04 7.29
N CYS A 156 -6.00 -2.11 6.38
CA CYS A 156 -5.58 -2.42 5.02
C CYS A 156 -4.17 -3.04 4.98
N GLY A 157 -3.27 -2.60 5.87
CA GLY A 157 -1.88 -3.07 5.92
C GLY A 157 -0.98 -2.41 4.88
N ASP A 158 -1.54 -1.95 3.75
CA ASP A 158 -0.83 -1.23 2.69
C ASP A 158 -1.48 0.12 2.32
N ALA A 159 -1.85 0.92 3.33
CA ALA A 159 -2.43 2.23 3.10
C ALA A 159 -1.38 3.24 2.59
N HIS A 160 -1.34 3.49 1.28
CA HIS A 160 -0.48 4.51 0.67
C HIS A 160 -1.17 5.20 -0.52
N LEU A 161 -0.74 6.40 -0.92
CA LEU A 161 -1.37 7.21 -1.98
C LEU A 161 -1.71 6.44 -3.28
N GLY A 162 -0.89 5.47 -3.65
CA GLY A 162 -1.03 4.69 -4.88
C GLY A 162 -2.02 3.52 -4.76
N ASN A 163 -2.43 3.18 -3.53
CA ASN A 163 -3.50 2.23 -3.24
C ASN A 163 -4.87 2.93 -3.20
N PHE A 164 -4.91 4.28 -3.12
CA PHE A 164 -6.14 5.05 -3.29
C PHE A 164 -6.39 5.32 -4.78
N GLY A 165 -7.57 4.95 -5.25
CA GLY A 165 -7.95 5.10 -6.64
C GLY A 165 -9.44 5.32 -6.83
N PHE A 166 -9.81 5.70 -8.05
CA PHE A 166 -11.20 5.78 -8.45
C PHE A 166 -11.61 4.48 -9.14
N TYR A 167 -12.63 3.81 -8.61
CA TYR A 167 -13.12 2.53 -9.09
C TYR A 167 -14.58 2.61 -9.49
N ALA A 168 -14.97 1.84 -10.51
CA ALA A 168 -16.38 1.69 -10.85
C ALA A 168 -17.01 0.71 -9.87
N SER A 169 -18.01 1.16 -9.12
CA SER A 169 -18.85 0.26 -8.31
C SER A 169 -19.66 -0.67 -9.22
N PRO A 170 -20.18 -1.79 -8.70
CA PRO A 170 -21.10 -2.67 -9.44
C PRO A 170 -22.28 -1.92 -10.09
N GLU A 171 -22.69 -0.79 -9.50
CA GLU A 171 -23.75 0.11 -9.97
C GLU A 171 -23.28 1.17 -10.98
N ARG A 172 -22.05 1.06 -11.49
CA ARG A 172 -21.41 1.98 -12.46
C ARG A 172 -21.17 3.40 -11.94
N GLU A 173 -21.16 3.60 -10.62
CA GLU A 173 -20.72 4.85 -10.00
C GLU A 173 -19.22 4.85 -9.76
N LEU A 174 -18.56 5.99 -9.92
CA LEU A 174 -17.14 6.09 -9.59
C LEU A 174 -16.98 6.41 -8.10
N VAL A 175 -16.36 5.51 -7.36
CA VAL A 175 -16.08 5.62 -5.91
C VAL A 175 -14.58 5.80 -5.71
N LEU A 176 -14.18 6.67 -4.79
CA LEU A 176 -12.80 6.74 -4.32
C LEU A 176 -12.63 5.66 -3.25
N ASP A 177 -11.78 4.66 -3.49
CA ASP A 177 -11.59 3.53 -2.59
C ASP A 177 -10.13 3.07 -2.52
N LEU A 178 -9.85 2.16 -1.59
CA LEU A 178 -8.64 1.33 -1.53
C LEU A 178 -8.79 0.14 -2.48
N ASN A 179 -7.70 -0.25 -3.13
CA ASN A 179 -7.73 -1.26 -4.20
C ASN A 179 -7.26 -2.65 -3.77
N ASP A 180 -6.32 -2.70 -2.85
CA ASP A 180 -5.60 -3.91 -2.47
C ASP A 180 -5.78 -4.18 -0.97
N PHE A 181 -6.24 -5.39 -0.69
CA PHE A 181 -6.51 -5.92 0.66
C PHE A 181 -5.74 -7.22 0.92
N ASP A 182 -4.74 -7.57 0.09
CA ASP A 182 -3.95 -8.78 0.27
C ASP A 182 -3.14 -8.75 1.59
N GLU A 183 -2.87 -7.54 2.10
CA GLU A 183 -2.20 -7.29 3.38
C GLU A 183 -3.19 -7.00 4.54
N ALA A 184 -4.51 -7.19 4.32
CA ALA A 184 -5.52 -6.83 5.31
C ALA A 184 -5.56 -7.82 6.49
N HIS A 185 -5.46 -7.30 7.71
CA HIS A 185 -5.46 -8.10 8.94
C HIS A 185 -5.94 -7.28 10.14
N PRO A 186 -6.36 -7.91 11.24
CA PRO A 186 -6.55 -7.20 12.51
C PRO A 186 -5.22 -6.59 12.98
N GLY A 187 -5.17 -5.27 13.10
CA GLY A 187 -3.92 -4.57 13.40
C GLY A 187 -4.16 -3.17 13.97
N ALA A 188 -3.12 -2.57 14.54
CA ALA A 188 -3.20 -1.22 15.09
C ALA A 188 -3.58 -0.22 13.98
N TRP A 189 -4.66 0.55 14.18
CA TRP A 189 -5.11 1.55 13.21
C TRP A 189 -4.03 2.60 12.88
N GLU A 190 -3.09 2.83 13.81
CA GLU A 190 -1.96 3.74 13.63
C GLU A 190 -1.06 3.31 12.46
N TRP A 191 -0.99 2.02 12.13
CA TRP A 191 -0.10 1.51 11.08
C TRP A 191 -0.52 2.03 9.70
N ASP A 192 -1.81 1.94 9.37
CA ASP A 192 -2.35 2.48 8.11
C ASP A 192 -2.16 3.99 8.03
N LEU A 193 -2.44 4.73 9.10
CA LEU A 193 -2.31 6.19 9.07
C LEU A 193 -0.84 6.63 8.96
N ARG A 194 0.08 5.97 9.67
CA ARG A 194 1.53 6.24 9.55
C ARG A 194 1.98 5.95 8.13
N ARG A 195 1.63 4.80 7.57
CA ARG A 195 1.99 4.44 6.18
C ARG A 195 1.45 5.46 5.18
N LEU A 196 0.18 5.86 5.31
CA LEU A 196 -0.44 6.83 4.42
C LEU A 196 0.27 8.18 4.49
N THR A 197 0.50 8.70 5.69
CA THR A 197 1.15 10.00 5.90
C THR A 197 2.61 10.00 5.44
N THR A 198 3.38 8.93 5.71
CA THR A 198 4.73 8.76 5.15
C THR A 198 4.68 8.73 3.62
N SER A 199 3.71 8.03 3.01
CA SER A 199 3.58 7.97 1.55
C SER A 199 3.32 9.34 0.92
N ILE A 200 2.50 10.19 1.57
CA ILE A 200 2.23 11.56 1.14
C ILE A 200 3.51 12.38 1.16
N TRP A 201 4.29 12.27 2.24
CA TRP A 201 5.54 13.02 2.37
C TRP A 201 6.59 12.58 1.34
N VAL A 202 6.79 11.26 1.20
CA VAL A 202 7.77 10.70 0.25
C VAL A 202 7.39 11.01 -1.20
N ALA A 203 6.10 10.90 -1.55
CA ALA A 203 5.62 11.29 -2.87
C ALA A 203 5.77 12.80 -3.11
N GLY A 204 5.49 13.63 -2.10
CA GLY A 204 5.66 15.08 -2.17
C GLY A 204 7.11 15.46 -2.48
N ARG A 205 8.06 14.95 -1.69
CA ARG A 205 9.50 15.15 -1.91
C ARG A 205 9.95 14.65 -3.28
N HIS A 206 9.53 13.45 -3.69
CA HIS A 206 9.88 12.90 -5.00
C HIS A 206 9.40 13.79 -6.17
N ASN A 207 8.26 14.46 -6.00
CA ASN A 207 7.70 15.39 -6.99
C ASN A 207 8.18 16.84 -6.84
N GLY A 208 9.20 17.10 -6.00
CA GLY A 208 9.79 18.44 -5.82
C GLY A 208 8.98 19.39 -4.94
N ALA A 209 8.03 18.90 -4.13
CA ALA A 209 7.32 19.75 -3.17
C ALA A 209 8.25 20.15 -2.01
N SER A 210 8.06 21.35 -1.48
CA SER A 210 8.79 21.81 -0.30
C SER A 210 8.40 21.02 0.96
N GLU A 211 9.27 21.00 1.97
CA GLU A 211 8.98 20.37 3.27
C GLU A 211 7.70 20.92 3.91
N SER A 212 7.51 22.25 3.88
CA SER A 212 6.30 22.89 4.39
C SER A 212 5.05 22.46 3.62
N SER A 213 5.14 22.23 2.31
CA SER A 213 4.01 21.73 1.52
C SER A 213 3.67 20.28 1.88
N CYS A 214 4.69 19.45 2.10
CA CYS A 214 4.52 18.07 2.55
C CYS A 214 3.87 18.00 3.94
N GLU A 215 4.35 18.83 4.87
CA GLU A 215 3.79 18.98 6.21
C GLU A 215 2.32 19.38 6.18
N GLN A 216 1.98 20.42 5.41
CA GLN A 216 0.60 20.86 5.24
C GLN A 216 -0.28 19.76 4.63
N ALA A 217 0.22 19.01 3.64
CA ALA A 217 -0.52 17.92 3.03
C ALA A 217 -0.81 16.79 4.03
N VAL A 218 0.18 16.40 4.85
CA VAL A 218 0.01 15.40 5.91
C VAL A 218 -0.95 15.89 6.99
N ALA A 219 -0.82 17.14 7.45
CA ALA A 219 -1.72 17.73 8.44
C ALA A 219 -3.18 17.71 7.96
N ARG A 220 -3.43 18.07 6.70
CA ARG A 220 -4.78 18.01 6.10
C ARG A 220 -5.29 16.58 5.94
N CYS A 221 -4.43 15.63 5.63
CA CYS A 221 -4.80 14.22 5.57
C CYS A 221 -5.27 13.70 6.94
N VAL A 222 -4.50 13.97 7.99
CA VAL A 222 -4.83 13.54 9.36
C VAL A 222 -6.08 14.26 9.89
N GLU A 223 -6.24 15.55 9.60
CA GLU A 223 -7.44 16.32 9.91
C GLU A 223 -8.69 15.69 9.29
N ALA A 224 -8.64 15.41 7.98
CA ALA A 224 -9.74 14.78 7.25
C ALA A 224 -10.05 13.35 7.76
N TYR A 225 -9.02 12.56 8.09
CA TYR A 225 -9.18 11.24 8.68
C TYR A 225 -9.92 11.31 10.03
N ARG A 226 -9.49 12.23 10.91
CA ARG A 226 -10.11 12.45 12.22
C ARG A 226 -11.56 12.89 12.10
N GLU A 227 -11.85 13.85 11.21
CA GLU A 227 -13.21 14.36 10.98
C GLU A 227 -14.12 13.26 10.44
N GLN A 228 -13.63 12.50 9.46
CA GLN A 228 -14.38 11.40 8.89
C GLN A 228 -14.68 10.31 9.93
N LEU A 229 -13.73 9.97 10.80
CA LEU A 229 -13.98 9.05 11.90
C LEU A 229 -15.00 9.58 12.91
N ALA A 230 -14.96 10.88 13.24
CA ALA A 230 -15.92 11.50 14.14
C ALA A 230 -17.34 11.43 13.55
N ASP A 231 -17.50 11.78 12.28
CA ASP A 231 -18.77 11.70 11.56
C ASP A 231 -19.31 10.26 11.50
N LEU A 232 -18.44 9.29 11.19
CA LEU A 232 -18.81 7.87 11.13
C LEU A 232 -19.21 7.30 12.49
N ALA A 233 -18.60 7.77 13.58
CA ALA A 233 -18.90 7.32 14.93
C ALA A 233 -20.32 7.69 15.40
N GLU A 234 -20.88 8.80 14.87
CA GLU A 234 -22.24 9.24 15.17
C GLU A 234 -23.32 8.52 14.34
N GLN A 235 -22.94 7.87 13.24
CA GLN A 235 -23.88 7.18 12.37
C GLN A 235 -24.27 5.78 12.92
N PRO A 236 -25.52 5.33 12.67
CA PRO A 236 -25.92 3.94 12.88
C PRO A 236 -25.06 2.96 12.07
N LEU A 237 -24.87 1.73 12.58
CA LEU A 237 -24.01 0.71 11.96
C LEU A 237 -24.36 0.43 10.49
N LEU A 238 -25.64 0.24 10.19
CA LEU A 238 -26.07 -0.03 8.82
C LEU A 238 -25.87 1.20 7.91
N ALA A 239 -26.16 2.40 8.40
CA ALA A 239 -25.96 3.62 7.61
C ALA A 239 -24.50 3.80 7.18
N ARG A 240 -23.54 3.52 8.09
CA ARG A 240 -22.11 3.59 7.75
C ARG A 240 -21.63 2.48 6.81
N SER A 241 -22.20 1.26 6.88
CA SER A 241 -21.79 0.16 5.98
C SER A 241 -22.21 0.37 4.52
N TYR A 242 -23.26 1.18 4.29
CA TYR A 242 -23.69 1.58 2.94
C TYR A 242 -23.18 2.94 2.51
N GLN A 243 -22.30 3.58 3.29
CA GLN A 243 -21.78 4.90 2.95
C GLN A 243 -20.81 4.81 1.78
N ARG A 244 -21.32 5.02 0.56
CA ARG A 244 -20.53 5.18 -0.66
C ARG A 244 -20.06 6.63 -0.78
N ARG A 245 -18.75 6.87 -0.82
CA ARG A 245 -18.21 8.18 -1.23
C ARG A 245 -18.11 8.23 -2.75
N GLY A 246 -19.27 8.34 -3.39
CA GLY A 246 -19.37 8.57 -4.82
C GLY A 246 -18.78 9.92 -5.23
N MET A 247 -18.25 9.98 -6.45
CA MET A 247 -17.60 11.16 -7.02
C MET A 247 -18.45 12.45 -6.99
N ASN A 248 -19.79 12.33 -7.07
CA ASN A 248 -20.69 13.49 -7.02
C ASN A 248 -20.51 14.26 -5.70
N ARG A 249 -20.30 13.56 -4.57
CA ARG A 249 -20.08 14.19 -3.28
C ARG A 249 -18.71 14.86 -3.19
N LEU A 250 -17.66 14.22 -3.72
CA LEU A 250 -16.30 14.81 -3.78
C LEU A 250 -16.27 16.12 -4.59
N ARG A 251 -17.04 16.17 -5.69
CA ARG A 251 -17.18 17.38 -6.54
C ARG A 251 -17.90 18.52 -5.83
N LEU A 252 -18.95 18.19 -5.08
CA LEU A 252 -19.79 19.17 -4.37
C LEU A 252 -19.06 19.76 -3.16
N THR A 253 -18.24 18.98 -2.44
CA THR A 253 -17.49 19.46 -1.28
C THR A 253 -16.17 20.15 -1.62
N THR A 254 -15.67 20.01 -2.86
CA THR A 254 -14.42 20.64 -3.28
C THR A 254 -14.65 22.06 -3.80
N THR A 255 -14.28 23.06 -3.01
CA THR A 255 -14.41 24.49 -3.35
C THR A 255 -13.31 25.00 -4.28
N ARG A 256 -12.09 24.42 -4.24
CA ARG A 256 -10.97 24.83 -5.10
C ARG A 256 -11.16 24.32 -6.53
N LYS A 257 -11.19 25.25 -7.49
CA LYS A 257 -11.37 24.95 -8.93
C LYS A 257 -10.28 24.01 -9.48
N THR A 258 -9.03 24.18 -9.06
CA THR A 258 -7.89 23.35 -9.48
C THR A 258 -8.04 21.89 -9.05
N LEU A 259 -8.31 21.65 -7.75
CA LEU A 259 -8.53 20.32 -7.22
C LEU A 259 -9.76 19.65 -7.86
N ARG A 260 -10.83 20.39 -8.12
CA ARG A 260 -12.01 19.88 -8.84
C ARG A 260 -11.68 19.44 -10.27
N LYS A 261 -10.79 20.18 -10.96
CA LYS A 261 -10.32 19.84 -12.30
C LYS A 261 -9.49 18.55 -12.26
N GLU A 262 -8.57 18.42 -11.31
CA GLU A 262 -7.78 17.20 -11.12
C GLU A 262 -8.64 15.97 -10.80
N ILE A 263 -9.61 16.11 -9.88
CA ILE A 263 -10.59 15.05 -9.59
C ILE A 263 -11.34 14.63 -10.86
N LYS A 264 -11.78 15.60 -11.68
CA LYS A 264 -12.46 15.33 -12.96
C LYS A 264 -11.54 14.61 -13.95
N HIS A 265 -10.27 14.98 -14.04
CA HIS A 265 -9.30 14.31 -14.92
C HIS A 265 -8.98 12.89 -14.45
N ALA A 266 -8.69 12.70 -13.17
CA ALA A 266 -8.47 11.39 -12.56
C ALA A 266 -9.67 10.45 -12.82
N ALA A 267 -10.87 10.98 -12.62
CA ALA A 267 -12.09 10.23 -12.86
C ALA A 267 -12.35 9.87 -14.32
N LYS A 268 -12.09 10.80 -15.25
CA LYS A 268 -12.20 10.53 -16.69
C LYS A 268 -11.20 9.45 -17.11
N ARG A 269 -9.98 9.47 -16.56
CA ARG A 269 -8.97 8.42 -16.79
C ARG A 269 -9.43 7.08 -16.24
N ALA A 270 -9.97 7.04 -15.03
CA ALA A 270 -10.48 5.81 -14.40
C ALA A 270 -11.61 5.17 -15.22
N LYS A 271 -12.60 5.96 -15.68
CA LYS A 271 -13.67 5.48 -16.57
C LYS A 271 -13.16 4.90 -17.90
N GLY A 272 -11.98 5.34 -18.35
CA GLY A 272 -11.34 4.85 -19.56
C GLY A 272 -10.46 3.62 -19.38
N ARG A 273 -10.28 3.11 -18.15
CA ARG A 273 -9.57 1.85 -17.82
C ARG A 273 -10.58 0.72 -17.65
N THR A 274 -11.33 0.40 -18.71
CA THR A 274 -12.20 -0.77 -18.74
C THR A 274 -11.45 -1.98 -19.28
N SER A 275 -11.88 -3.19 -18.88
CA SER A 275 -11.44 -4.46 -19.46
C SER A 275 -11.48 -4.42 -20.98
N ASP A 276 -12.55 -3.87 -21.57
CA ASP A 276 -12.77 -3.79 -23.02
C ASP A 276 -11.71 -2.97 -23.76
N ARG A 277 -10.98 -2.09 -23.06
CA ARG A 277 -9.87 -1.31 -23.64
C ARG A 277 -8.51 -1.95 -23.40
N ALA A 278 -8.40 -2.80 -22.38
CA ALA A 278 -7.22 -3.58 -22.07
C ALA A 278 -7.17 -4.86 -22.93
N LEU A 279 -8.32 -5.51 -23.17
CA LEU A 279 -8.45 -6.75 -23.93
C LEU A 279 -7.77 -6.63 -25.31
N PRO A 280 -8.07 -5.64 -26.18
CA PRO A 280 -7.40 -5.54 -27.48
C PRO A 280 -5.88 -5.28 -27.41
N ARG A 281 -5.35 -4.84 -26.27
CA ARG A 281 -3.90 -4.64 -26.05
C ARG A 281 -3.21 -5.85 -25.45
N LEU A 282 -4.01 -6.75 -24.87
CA LEU A 282 -3.57 -7.98 -24.23
C LEU A 282 -3.87 -9.19 -25.10
N THR A 283 -4.51 -9.01 -26.26
CA THR A 283 -4.93 -10.09 -27.13
C THR A 283 -4.56 -9.87 -28.59
N GLU A 284 -4.15 -10.93 -29.27
CA GLU A 284 -3.93 -11.00 -30.72
C GLU A 284 -4.94 -11.96 -31.38
N SER A 285 -5.18 -11.78 -32.68
CA SER A 285 -5.99 -12.73 -33.45
C SER A 285 -5.10 -13.83 -34.02
N HIS A 286 -5.44 -15.09 -33.74
CA HIS A 286 -4.74 -16.25 -34.26
C HIS A 286 -5.77 -17.30 -34.68
N ASP A 287 -5.74 -17.72 -35.95
CA ASP A 287 -6.69 -18.66 -36.56
C ASP A 287 -8.18 -18.33 -36.33
N GLY A 288 -8.54 -17.05 -36.42
CA GLY A 288 -9.92 -16.59 -36.19
C GLY A 288 -10.36 -16.61 -34.72
N THR A 289 -9.46 -16.95 -33.79
CA THR A 289 -9.70 -16.91 -32.34
C THR A 289 -8.86 -15.81 -31.68
N CYS A 290 -9.41 -15.20 -30.63
CA CYS A 290 -8.71 -14.19 -29.84
C CYS A 290 -7.84 -14.89 -28.79
N ARG A 291 -6.53 -14.62 -28.77
CA ARG A 291 -5.57 -15.22 -27.83
C ARG A 291 -4.85 -14.13 -27.05
N ILE A 292 -4.47 -14.42 -25.80
CA ILE A 292 -3.66 -13.48 -25.00
C ILE A 292 -2.25 -13.39 -25.60
N ILE A 293 -1.74 -12.17 -25.78
CA ILE A 293 -0.36 -11.89 -26.23
C ILE A 293 0.60 -12.39 -25.16
N GLU A 294 1.62 -13.14 -25.55
CA GLU A 294 2.73 -13.46 -24.67
C GLU A 294 3.73 -12.31 -24.64
N ASP A 295 3.90 -11.73 -23.45
CA ASP A 295 4.91 -10.72 -23.15
C ASP A 295 5.64 -11.19 -21.90
N TYR A 296 6.50 -12.20 -22.08
CA TYR A 296 7.17 -12.82 -20.96
C TYR A 296 8.13 -11.82 -20.29
N PRO A 297 8.12 -11.69 -18.95
CA PRO A 297 7.38 -12.52 -17.99
C PRO A 297 6.08 -11.88 -17.45
N LEU A 298 5.63 -10.76 -18.02
CA LEU A 298 4.49 -10.00 -17.51
C LEU A 298 3.13 -10.56 -17.93
N ILE A 299 3.07 -11.20 -19.11
CA ILE A 299 1.85 -11.80 -19.65
C ILE A 299 2.22 -13.19 -20.16
N SER A 300 1.70 -14.21 -19.49
CA SER A 300 1.86 -15.62 -19.87
C SER A 300 0.50 -16.24 -20.12
N ARG A 301 0.41 -17.16 -21.09
CA ARG A 301 -0.78 -17.98 -21.28
C ARG A 301 -0.83 -19.06 -20.19
N PRO A 302 -1.96 -19.28 -19.52
CA PRO A 302 -2.15 -20.49 -18.72
C PRO A 302 -1.96 -21.70 -19.62
N SER A 303 -1.21 -22.70 -19.15
CA SER A 303 -1.08 -24.00 -19.84
C SER A 303 -2.32 -24.86 -19.64
#